data_AF-A0A561UKU0-F1
#
_entry.id   AF-A0A561UKU0-F1
#
_cell.length_a   1.000
_cell.length_b   1.000
_cell.length_c   1.000
_cell.angle_alpha   90.00
_cell.angle_beta   90.00
_cell.angle_gamma   90.00
#
_symmetry.space_group_name_H-M   'P 1'
#
loop_
_entity.id
_entity.type
_entity.pdbx_description
1 polymer ?
#
loop_
_entity_poly.entity_id
_entity_poly.type
_entity_poly.pdbx_seq_one_letter_code
_entity_poly.pdbx_strand_id
1 'polypeptide(L)'
;MSPRLRVAGRTPAHHAPRPAADPARPALIALYAVGSLPGYLAPAVVARLVAGCSLTATQAGAVGSALLLASAAAGLALAGRVAILGQARTARAGLLLLLLGCPLAGTAGPGAGLRLLVGCLLAGLGAGTAGAVAATGIAAAPEPHRVSVRGLLATSGAAGFLYLLLPRLGRAPAVPFLALAVLAALAFPLTMRLPAARCGAARAVRGRRLPHRRAGLALAGGMALWSLAQNALWGISTQIGLHQAGLTERRIGLVLAVALAGGLLGVLAAGALGDRFGRALPVGAGTAAIALCVALTAASRSAAAFAGGEVLWNGLYPLVLSYLLGTAAALDPAGRWTVLAGAACTLGLVGGPLTGALLAARVGGAPVGALLGGALLLAAVPLTLAARARPVIPAQRRG
;
A
#
# COMPACT_ATOMS: atom_id res chain seq x y z
N MET A 1 -35.15 58.89 -44.25
CA MET A 1 -34.82 57.45 -44.18
C MET A 1 -33.76 57.26 -43.11
N SER A 2 -34.11 56.55 -42.04
CA SER A 2 -33.33 56.42 -40.80
C SER A 2 -32.33 55.26 -40.88
N PRO A 3 -31.07 55.39 -40.40
CA PRO A 3 -30.23 54.24 -40.14
C PRO A 3 -30.42 53.78 -38.68
N ARG A 4 -31.03 52.61 -38.51
CA ARG A 4 -31.11 51.91 -37.21
C ARG A 4 -29.75 51.25 -36.93
N LEU A 5 -29.05 51.75 -35.92
CA LEU A 5 -27.90 51.08 -35.29
C LEU A 5 -28.36 49.75 -34.68
N ARG A 6 -27.86 48.63 -35.23
CA ARG A 6 -28.04 47.29 -34.67
C ARG A 6 -27.19 47.15 -33.41
N VAL A 7 -27.88 46.92 -32.30
CA VAL A 7 -27.33 46.51 -31.00
C VAL A 7 -26.54 45.21 -31.16
N ALA A 8 -25.31 45.21 -30.65
CA ALA A 8 -24.43 44.05 -30.58
C ALA A 8 -25.08 42.90 -29.81
N GLY A 9 -25.30 41.77 -30.48
CA GLY A 9 -25.75 40.54 -29.87
C GLY A 9 -24.67 40.00 -28.92
N ARG A 10 -25.01 39.92 -27.63
CA ARG A 10 -24.29 39.11 -26.66
C ARG A 10 -24.25 37.67 -27.15
N THR A 11 -23.06 37.15 -27.47
CA THR A 11 -22.81 35.72 -27.62
C THR A 11 -23.20 35.00 -26.32
N PRO A 12 -24.09 34.00 -26.34
CA PRO A 12 -24.38 33.22 -25.15
C PRO A 12 -23.11 32.47 -24.74
N ALA A 13 -22.67 32.69 -23.50
CA ALA A 13 -21.58 31.94 -22.91
C ALA A 13 -21.89 30.45 -23.00
N HIS A 14 -21.10 29.71 -23.78
CA HIS A 14 -21.05 28.26 -23.75
C HIS A 14 -20.75 27.84 -22.31
N HIS A 15 -21.78 27.52 -21.54
CA HIS A 15 -21.64 26.75 -20.32
C HIS A 15 -21.11 25.38 -20.74
N ALA A 16 -19.79 25.21 -20.66
CA ALA A 16 -19.18 23.90 -20.72
C ALA A 16 -19.92 23.02 -19.70
N PRO A 17 -20.57 21.93 -20.12
CA PRO A 17 -21.27 21.07 -19.18
C PRO A 17 -20.25 20.61 -18.15
N ARG A 18 -20.55 20.88 -16.87
CA ARG A 18 -19.79 20.28 -15.75
C ARG A 18 -19.70 18.78 -16.04
N PRO A 19 -18.50 18.17 -16.09
CA PRO A 19 -18.41 16.74 -16.35
C PRO A 19 -19.24 16.04 -15.28
N ALA A 20 -20.30 15.35 -15.71
CA ALA A 20 -21.17 14.60 -14.83
C ALA A 20 -20.28 13.71 -13.93
N ALA A 21 -20.51 13.74 -12.62
CA ALA A 21 -19.71 12.96 -11.68
C ALA A 21 -19.82 11.49 -12.07
N ASP A 22 -18.72 10.92 -12.58
CA ASP A 22 -18.66 9.52 -13.00
C ASP A 22 -19.11 8.62 -11.82
N PRO A 23 -20.26 7.93 -11.95
CA PRO A 23 -20.91 7.23 -10.83
C PRO A 23 -20.07 6.07 -10.29
N ALA A 24 -19.06 5.61 -11.04
CA ALA A 24 -18.14 4.56 -10.64
C ALA A 24 -17.03 5.06 -9.68
N ARG A 25 -16.71 6.36 -9.68
CA ARG A 25 -15.64 6.96 -8.85
C ARG A 25 -15.73 6.61 -7.35
N PRO A 26 -16.88 6.77 -6.65
CA PRO A 26 -16.96 6.43 -5.23
C PRO A 26 -16.75 4.93 -4.97
N ALA A 27 -17.20 4.07 -5.88
CA ALA A 27 -17.00 2.62 -5.77
C ALA A 27 -15.52 2.24 -5.88
N LEU A 28 -14.79 2.86 -6.81
CA LEU A 28 -13.35 2.63 -6.98
C LEU A 28 -12.54 3.11 -5.78
N ILE A 29 -12.89 4.27 -5.21
CA ILE A 29 -12.26 4.80 -3.99
C ILE A 29 -12.51 3.86 -2.80
N ALA A 30 -13.75 3.38 -2.63
CA ALA A 30 -14.10 2.47 -1.56
C ALA A 30 -13.38 1.12 -1.69
N LEU A 31 -13.34 0.54 -2.90
CA LEU A 31 -12.63 -0.72 -3.17
C LEU A 31 -11.11 -0.59 -2.98
N TYR A 32 -10.54 0.57 -3.35
CA TYR A 32 -9.12 0.85 -3.12
C TYR A 32 -8.81 0.85 -1.61
N ALA A 33 -9.65 1.50 -0.81
CA ALA A 33 -9.52 1.53 0.64
C ALA A 33 -9.66 0.13 1.24
N VAL A 34 -10.73 -0.60 0.93
CA VAL A 34 -10.97 -1.96 1.44
C VAL A 34 -9.83 -2.90 1.06
N GLY A 35 -9.31 -2.83 -0.16
CA GLY A 35 -8.22 -3.69 -0.60
C GLY A 35 -6.88 -3.41 0.07
N SER A 36 -6.64 -2.16 0.48
CA SER A 36 -5.36 -1.73 1.07
C SER A 36 -5.33 -1.83 2.59
N LEU A 37 -6.49 -1.74 3.25
CA LEU A 37 -6.62 -1.71 4.71
C LEU A 37 -5.99 -2.90 5.46
N PRO A 38 -6.05 -4.15 4.97
CA PRO A 38 -5.38 -5.27 5.63
C PRO A 38 -3.87 -5.07 5.81
N GLY A 39 -3.21 -4.43 4.83
CA GLY A 39 -1.78 -4.09 4.91
C GLY A 39 -1.50 -3.06 6.00
N TYR A 40 -2.34 -2.03 6.09
CA TYR A 40 -2.24 -1.03 7.14
C TYR A 40 -2.51 -1.65 8.52
N LEU A 41 -3.59 -2.41 8.68
CA LEU A 41 -3.97 -2.94 10.00
C LEU A 41 -3.15 -4.16 10.46
N ALA A 42 -2.26 -4.69 9.63
CA ALA A 42 -1.48 -5.90 9.92
C ALA A 42 -0.81 -5.87 11.32
N PRO A 43 -0.13 -4.79 11.76
CA PRO A 43 0.52 -4.77 13.08
C PRO A 43 -0.48 -4.83 14.23
N ALA A 44 -1.66 -4.22 14.07
CA ALA A 44 -2.72 -4.24 15.08
C ALA A 44 -3.38 -5.63 15.16
N VAL A 45 -3.60 -6.28 14.00
CA VAL A 45 -4.12 -7.65 13.92
C VAL A 45 -3.16 -8.62 14.59
N VAL A 46 -1.88 -8.60 14.22
CA VAL A 46 -0.85 -9.49 14.79
C VAL A 46 -0.75 -9.32 16.31
N ALA A 47 -0.70 -8.08 16.81
CA ALA A 47 -0.61 -7.82 18.25
C ALA A 47 -1.83 -8.36 19.02
N ARG A 48 -3.03 -8.24 18.47
CA ARG A 48 -4.25 -8.77 19.09
C ARG A 48 -4.36 -10.28 19.04
N LEU A 49 -3.86 -10.91 17.96
CA LEU A 49 -3.80 -12.37 17.85
C LEU A 49 -2.85 -12.97 18.89
N VAL A 50 -1.69 -12.34 19.14
CA VAL A 50 -0.77 -12.75 20.21
C VAL A 50 -1.45 -12.64 21.58
N ALA A 51 -2.12 -11.52 21.85
CA ALA A 51 -2.75 -11.27 23.15
C ALA A 51 -3.99 -12.13 23.44
N GLY A 52 -4.86 -12.36 22.44
CA GLY A 52 -6.18 -12.98 22.66
C GLY A 52 -6.33 -14.43 22.19
N CYS A 53 -5.41 -14.96 21.39
CA CYS A 53 -5.44 -16.35 20.94
C CYS A 53 -4.30 -17.21 21.51
N SER A 54 -3.50 -16.66 22.44
CA SER A 54 -2.29 -17.28 23.01
C SER A 54 -1.32 -17.80 21.94
N LEU A 55 -1.29 -17.15 20.77
CA LEU A 55 -0.39 -17.50 19.68
C LEU A 55 0.99 -16.93 19.95
N THR A 56 2.03 -17.66 19.53
CA THR A 56 3.38 -17.09 19.48
C THR A 56 3.43 -15.94 18.47
N ALA A 57 4.33 -14.98 18.68
CA ALA A 57 4.54 -13.87 17.75
C ALA A 57 4.81 -14.36 16.31
N THR A 58 5.56 -15.46 16.17
CA THR A 58 5.82 -16.12 14.89
C THR A 58 4.55 -16.65 14.22
N GLN A 59 3.68 -17.33 14.96
CA GLN A 59 2.41 -17.83 14.42
C GLN A 59 1.48 -16.70 13.99
N ALA A 60 1.35 -15.66 14.81
CA ALA A 60 0.55 -14.48 14.47
C ALA A 60 1.12 -13.75 13.23
N GLY A 61 2.45 -13.58 13.16
CA GLY A 61 3.13 -13.01 12.00
C GLY A 61 2.97 -13.85 10.72
N ALA A 62 2.97 -15.18 10.84
CA ALA A 62 2.70 -16.09 9.72
C ALA A 62 1.26 -15.94 9.20
N VAL A 63 0.27 -15.85 10.09
CA VAL A 63 -1.13 -15.61 9.73
C VAL A 63 -1.30 -14.25 9.04
N GLY A 64 -0.70 -13.18 9.59
CA GLY A 64 -0.70 -11.86 8.97
C GLY A 64 -0.02 -11.85 7.60
N SER A 65 1.08 -12.58 7.43
CA SER A 65 1.76 -12.72 6.14
C SER A 65 0.93 -13.53 5.14
N ALA A 66 0.20 -14.56 5.59
CA ALA A 66 -0.71 -15.33 4.74
C ALA A 66 -1.87 -14.48 4.22
N LEU A 67 -2.43 -13.60 5.06
CA LEU A 67 -3.43 -12.59 4.66
C LEU A 67 -2.91 -11.69 3.54
N LEU A 68 -1.69 -11.16 3.68
CA LEU A 68 -1.08 -10.28 2.68
C LEU A 68 -0.67 -11.04 1.41
N LEU A 69 -0.16 -12.27 1.55
CA LEU A 69 0.20 -13.14 0.43
C LEU A 69 -1.04 -13.46 -0.42
N ALA A 70 -2.14 -13.81 0.23
CA ALA A 70 -3.41 -14.08 -0.44
C ALA A 70 -3.92 -12.83 -1.19
N SER A 71 -3.80 -11.65 -0.59
CA SER A 71 -4.14 -10.37 -1.24
C SER A 71 -3.26 -10.10 -2.47
N ALA A 72 -1.95 -10.26 -2.34
CA ALA A 72 -1.01 -10.11 -3.44
C ALA A 72 -1.28 -11.12 -4.58
N ALA A 73 -1.52 -12.38 -4.24
CA ALA A 73 -1.81 -13.45 -5.20
C ALA A 73 -3.10 -13.18 -5.98
N ALA A 74 -4.17 -12.76 -5.31
CA ALA A 74 -5.41 -12.35 -5.98
C ALA A 74 -5.19 -11.15 -6.90
N GLY A 75 -4.46 -10.13 -6.42
CA GLY A 75 -4.11 -8.94 -7.20
C GLY A 75 -3.38 -9.28 -8.51
N LEU A 76 -2.37 -10.14 -8.42
CA LEU A 76 -1.60 -10.60 -9.57
C LEU A 76 -2.39 -11.52 -10.49
N ALA A 77 -3.16 -12.47 -9.96
CA ALA A 77 -3.97 -13.40 -10.74
C ALA A 77 -5.05 -12.69 -11.56
N LEU A 78 -5.58 -11.57 -11.04
CA LEU A 78 -6.62 -10.78 -11.69
C LEU A 78 -6.05 -9.63 -12.54
N ALA A 79 -4.75 -9.36 -12.47
CA ALA A 79 -4.11 -8.34 -13.28
C ALA A 79 -4.39 -8.55 -14.78
N GLY A 80 -4.99 -7.54 -15.43
CA GLY A 80 -5.40 -7.62 -16.83
C GLY A 80 -6.61 -8.51 -17.14
N ARG A 81 -7.11 -9.30 -16.17
CA ARG A 81 -8.30 -10.17 -16.32
C ARG A 81 -9.58 -9.50 -15.84
N VAL A 82 -9.49 -8.53 -14.93
CA VAL A 82 -10.67 -7.80 -14.39
C VAL A 82 -11.54 -7.19 -15.49
N ALA A 83 -10.92 -6.61 -16.53
CA ALA A 83 -11.66 -6.00 -17.64
C ALA A 83 -12.55 -7.01 -18.38
N ILE A 84 -12.06 -8.25 -18.53
CA ILE A 84 -12.72 -9.36 -19.22
C ILE A 84 -13.80 -9.99 -18.33
N LEU A 85 -13.49 -10.24 -17.05
CA LEU A 85 -14.41 -10.84 -16.09
C LEU A 85 -15.56 -9.89 -15.67
N GLY A 86 -15.32 -8.59 -15.79
CA GLY A 86 -16.24 -7.52 -15.42
C GLY A 86 -15.99 -7.01 -14.02
N GLN A 87 -15.89 -5.69 -13.89
CA GLN A 87 -15.53 -4.99 -12.65
C GLN A 87 -16.55 -5.24 -11.54
N ALA A 88 -17.86 -5.12 -11.83
CA ALA A 88 -18.90 -5.31 -10.83
C ALA A 88 -18.95 -6.74 -10.26
N ARG A 89 -18.88 -7.77 -11.11
CA ARG A 89 -18.90 -9.18 -10.68
C ARG A 89 -17.67 -9.52 -9.84
N THR A 90 -16.50 -9.13 -10.32
CA THR A 90 -15.22 -9.38 -9.63
C THR A 90 -15.16 -8.66 -8.28
N ALA A 91 -15.63 -7.39 -8.22
CA ALA A 91 -15.68 -6.63 -6.97
C ALA A 91 -16.61 -7.29 -5.94
N ARG A 92 -17.81 -7.70 -6.35
CA ARG A 92 -18.77 -8.36 -5.44
C ARG A 92 -18.22 -9.69 -4.94
N ALA A 93 -17.60 -10.50 -5.80
CA ALA A 93 -16.96 -11.74 -5.38
C ALA A 93 -15.85 -11.49 -4.35
N GLY A 94 -14.99 -10.48 -4.58
CA GLY A 94 -13.95 -10.08 -3.63
C GLY A 94 -14.52 -9.62 -2.29
N LEU A 95 -15.55 -8.77 -2.30
CA LEU A 95 -16.19 -8.31 -1.07
C LEU A 95 -16.90 -9.45 -0.32
N LEU A 96 -17.53 -10.40 -1.02
CA LEU A 96 -18.13 -11.59 -0.40
C LEU A 96 -17.07 -12.46 0.26
N LEU A 97 -15.93 -12.71 -0.40
CA LEU A 97 -14.80 -13.42 0.22
C LEU A 97 -14.31 -12.73 1.49
N LEU A 98 -14.27 -11.39 1.50
CA LEU A 98 -13.89 -10.61 2.67
C LEU A 98 -14.94 -10.70 3.80
N LEU A 99 -16.22 -10.61 3.45
CA LEU A 99 -17.35 -10.75 4.37
C LEU A 99 -17.46 -12.16 4.97
N LEU A 100 -17.00 -13.20 4.27
CA LEU A 100 -16.93 -14.56 4.80
C LEU A 100 -15.64 -14.81 5.60
N GLY A 101 -14.50 -14.34 5.09
CA GLY A 101 -13.19 -14.57 5.69
C GLY A 101 -13.00 -13.84 7.02
N CYS A 102 -13.46 -12.60 7.12
CA CYS A 102 -13.26 -11.79 8.33
C CYS A 102 -13.98 -12.35 9.57
N PRO A 103 -15.29 -12.71 9.51
CA PRO A 103 -15.95 -13.38 10.63
C PRO A 103 -15.33 -14.75 10.96
N LEU A 104 -14.93 -15.52 9.94
CA LEU A 104 -14.30 -16.82 10.13
C LEU A 104 -12.96 -16.71 10.88
N ALA A 105 -12.14 -15.70 10.54
CA ALA A 105 -10.91 -15.40 11.24
C ALA A 105 -11.17 -14.81 12.64
N GLY A 106 -12.11 -13.88 12.76
CA GLY A 106 -12.39 -13.16 14.00
C GLY A 106 -13.00 -14.03 15.09
N THR A 107 -13.77 -15.05 14.73
CA THR A 107 -14.39 -16.00 15.68
C THR A 107 -13.52 -17.21 15.98
N ALA A 108 -12.31 -17.29 15.41
CA ALA A 108 -11.38 -18.37 15.69
C ALA A 108 -10.85 -18.27 17.13
N GLY A 109 -11.34 -19.14 18.01
CA GLY A 109 -10.86 -19.26 19.38
C GLY A 109 -9.48 -19.94 19.50
N PRO A 110 -8.96 -20.08 20.73
CA PRO A 110 -7.74 -20.84 21.01
C PRO A 110 -7.81 -22.26 20.43
N GLY A 111 -6.74 -22.73 19.78
CA GLY A 111 -6.68 -24.05 19.12
C GLY A 111 -7.30 -24.11 17.73
N ALA A 112 -7.97 -23.06 17.26
CA ALA A 112 -8.62 -23.00 15.95
C ALA A 112 -7.71 -22.50 14.80
N GLY A 113 -6.41 -22.83 14.83
CA GLY A 113 -5.41 -22.25 13.93
C GLY A 113 -5.73 -22.39 12.44
N LEU A 114 -6.30 -23.52 12.02
CA LEU A 114 -6.72 -23.74 10.64
C LEU A 114 -7.88 -22.81 10.24
N ARG A 115 -8.88 -22.62 11.11
CA ARG A 115 -10.01 -21.70 10.83
C ARG A 115 -9.52 -20.26 10.71
N LEU A 116 -8.62 -19.83 11.60
CA LEU A 116 -7.99 -18.52 11.53
C LEU A 116 -7.24 -18.34 10.21
N LEU A 117 -6.42 -19.32 9.81
CA LEU A 117 -5.66 -19.28 8.57
C LEU A 117 -6.58 -19.22 7.35
N VAL A 118 -7.59 -20.09 7.26
CA VAL A 118 -8.57 -20.10 6.17
C VAL A 118 -9.32 -18.77 6.10
N GLY A 119 -9.77 -18.24 7.24
CA GLY A 119 -10.42 -16.92 7.30
C GLY A 119 -9.51 -15.80 6.80
N CYS A 120 -8.24 -15.80 7.18
CA CYS A 120 -7.25 -14.83 6.70
C CYS A 120 -6.96 -14.99 5.20
N LEU A 121 -6.86 -16.22 4.68
CA LEU A 121 -6.69 -16.45 3.25
C LEU A 121 -7.89 -15.93 2.45
N LEU A 122 -9.12 -16.20 2.90
CA LEU A 122 -10.33 -15.69 2.25
C LEU A 122 -10.42 -14.17 2.32
N ALA A 123 -10.16 -13.58 3.49
CA ALA A 123 -10.14 -12.13 3.66
C ALA A 123 -9.07 -11.46 2.79
N GLY A 124 -7.90 -12.08 2.68
CA GLY A 124 -6.79 -11.64 1.85
C GLY A 124 -7.14 -11.68 0.37
N LEU A 125 -7.62 -12.84 -0.12
CA LEU A 125 -8.10 -12.99 -1.50
C LEU A 125 -9.17 -11.95 -1.84
N GLY A 126 -10.10 -11.70 -0.91
CA GLY A 126 -11.14 -10.70 -1.06
C GLY A 126 -10.60 -9.28 -1.19
N ALA A 127 -9.69 -8.89 -0.28
CA ALA A 127 -9.03 -7.59 -0.31
C ALA A 127 -8.21 -7.37 -1.58
N GLY A 128 -7.42 -8.37 -1.98
CA GLY A 128 -6.62 -8.31 -3.21
C GLY A 128 -7.47 -8.20 -4.47
N THR A 129 -8.61 -8.91 -4.49
CA THR A 129 -9.60 -8.80 -5.57
C THR A 129 -10.20 -7.41 -5.64
N ALA A 130 -10.61 -6.83 -4.50
CA ALA A 130 -11.11 -5.46 -4.43
C ALA A 130 -10.06 -4.45 -4.91
N GLY A 131 -8.81 -4.60 -4.47
CA GLY A 131 -7.68 -3.78 -4.90
C GLY A 131 -7.41 -3.88 -6.41
N ALA A 132 -7.47 -5.08 -6.99
CA ALA A 132 -7.30 -5.28 -8.44
C ALA A 132 -8.39 -4.59 -9.27
N VAL A 133 -9.64 -4.66 -8.80
CA VAL A 133 -10.76 -3.97 -9.46
C VAL A 133 -10.60 -2.47 -9.35
N ALA A 134 -10.25 -1.95 -8.17
CA ALA A 134 -9.98 -0.54 -7.98
C ALA A 134 -8.86 -0.05 -8.90
N ALA A 135 -7.71 -0.75 -8.94
CA ALA A 135 -6.59 -0.40 -9.80
C ALA A 135 -6.96 -0.38 -11.29
N THR A 136 -7.68 -1.41 -11.75
CA THR A 136 -8.13 -1.50 -13.15
C THR A 136 -9.13 -0.38 -13.49
N GLY A 137 -10.07 -0.08 -12.60
CA GLY A 137 -11.07 0.96 -12.83
C GLY A 137 -10.48 2.37 -12.74
N ILE A 138 -9.53 2.60 -11.82
CA ILE A 138 -8.79 3.87 -11.72
C ILE A 138 -8.00 4.12 -13.00
N ALA A 139 -7.31 3.09 -13.52
CA ALA A 139 -6.55 3.21 -14.76
C ALA A 139 -7.44 3.54 -15.98
N ALA A 140 -8.70 3.10 -15.96
CA ALA A 140 -9.70 3.38 -17.00
C ALA A 140 -10.50 4.67 -16.78
N ALA A 141 -10.31 5.38 -15.66
CA ALA A 141 -11.05 6.59 -15.33
C ALA A 141 -10.58 7.79 -16.17
N PRO A 142 -11.43 8.81 -16.42
CA PRO A 142 -11.02 10.02 -17.15
C PRO A 142 -9.90 10.81 -16.47
N GLU A 143 -9.83 10.76 -15.13
CA GLU A 143 -8.83 11.46 -14.32
C GLU A 143 -8.16 10.48 -13.32
N PRO A 144 -7.33 9.52 -13.77
CA PRO A 144 -6.78 8.45 -12.92
C PRO A 144 -6.04 9.00 -11.69
N HIS A 145 -5.22 10.03 -11.89
CA HIS A 145 -4.45 10.66 -10.82
C HIS A 145 -5.34 11.18 -9.69
N ARG A 146 -6.45 11.86 -10.02
CA ARG A 146 -7.37 12.39 -9.00
C ARG A 146 -8.08 11.28 -8.22
N VAL A 147 -8.46 10.20 -8.90
CA VAL A 147 -9.12 9.05 -8.24
C VAL A 147 -8.13 8.31 -7.35
N SER A 148 -6.88 8.10 -7.79
CA SER A 148 -5.81 7.51 -6.97
C SER A 148 -5.53 8.32 -5.70
N VAL A 149 -5.39 9.65 -5.82
CA VAL A 149 -5.14 10.53 -4.67
C VAL A 149 -6.30 10.46 -3.67
N ARG A 150 -7.55 10.52 -4.14
CA ARG A 150 -8.73 10.37 -3.27
C ARG A 150 -8.82 8.99 -2.63
N GLY A 151 -8.46 7.93 -3.37
CA GLY A 151 -8.35 6.56 -2.86
C GLY A 151 -7.35 6.46 -1.72
N LEU A 152 -6.16 7.02 -1.91
CA LEU A 152 -5.11 7.04 -0.89
C LEU A 152 -5.52 7.85 0.36
N LEU A 153 -6.13 9.01 0.16
CA LEU A 153 -6.66 9.83 1.26
C LEU A 153 -7.76 9.09 2.04
N ALA A 154 -8.71 8.46 1.35
CA ALA A 154 -9.76 7.67 1.98
C ALA A 154 -9.18 6.48 2.75
N THR A 155 -8.18 5.80 2.19
CA THR A 155 -7.49 4.67 2.84
C THR A 155 -6.76 5.10 4.09
N SER A 156 -5.95 6.15 3.99
CA SER A 156 -5.14 6.66 5.11
C SER A 156 -6.01 7.24 6.22
N GLY A 157 -7.07 7.95 5.84
CA GLY A 157 -8.08 8.46 6.77
C GLY A 157 -8.84 7.33 7.48
N ALA A 158 -9.28 6.32 6.75
CA ALA A 158 -9.93 5.14 7.33
C ALA A 158 -8.99 4.36 8.25
N ALA A 159 -7.75 4.11 7.82
CA ALA A 159 -6.74 3.43 8.64
C ALA A 159 -6.42 4.21 9.91
N GLY A 160 -6.17 5.52 9.80
CA GLY A 160 -5.93 6.40 10.95
C GLY A 160 -7.13 6.45 11.91
N PHE A 161 -8.35 6.57 11.39
CA PHE A 161 -9.56 6.51 12.20
C PHE A 161 -9.69 5.17 12.93
N LEU A 162 -9.45 4.05 12.25
CA LEU A 162 -9.47 2.73 12.86
C LEU A 162 -8.39 2.58 13.93
N TYR A 163 -7.19 3.11 13.73
CA TYR A 163 -6.15 3.10 14.78
C TYR A 163 -6.55 3.87 16.04
N LEU A 164 -7.34 4.94 15.91
CA LEU A 164 -7.88 5.68 17.05
C LEU A 164 -9.09 4.99 17.70
N LEU A 165 -9.86 4.25 16.91
CA LEU A 165 -11.10 3.59 17.33
C LEU A 165 -10.86 2.20 17.95
N LEU A 166 -10.00 1.37 17.35
CA LEU A 166 -9.75 -0.01 17.75
C LEU A 166 -9.43 -0.17 19.24
N PRO A 167 -8.55 0.66 19.86
CA PRO A 167 -8.26 0.57 21.29
C PRO A 167 -9.47 0.84 22.20
N ARG A 168 -10.51 1.52 21.70
CA ARG A 168 -11.74 1.84 22.45
C ARG A 168 -12.79 0.73 22.37
N LEU A 169 -12.72 -0.13 21.34
CA LEU A 169 -13.68 -1.20 21.08
C LEU A 169 -13.34 -2.52 21.82
N GLY A 170 -12.36 -2.49 22.73
CA GLY A 170 -11.91 -3.66 23.49
C GLY A 170 -10.78 -4.43 22.81
N ARG A 171 -10.28 -5.44 23.52
CA ARG A 171 -9.05 -6.19 23.18
C ARG A 171 -9.27 -7.46 22.36
N ALA A 172 -10.52 -7.75 21.99
CA ALA A 172 -10.84 -9.00 21.31
C ALA A 172 -10.13 -9.09 19.93
N PRO A 173 -9.54 -10.25 19.59
CA PRO A 173 -8.91 -10.49 18.29
C PRO A 173 -9.84 -10.27 17.10
N ALA A 174 -11.14 -10.45 17.31
CA ALA A 174 -12.19 -10.30 16.31
C ALA A 174 -12.36 -8.86 15.79
N VAL A 175 -12.07 -7.85 16.61
CA VAL A 175 -12.44 -6.45 16.35
C VAL A 175 -11.83 -5.89 15.04
N PRO A 176 -10.52 -6.04 14.73
CA PRO A 176 -9.99 -5.56 13.45
C PRO A 176 -10.59 -6.29 12.24
N PHE A 177 -10.88 -7.60 12.35
CA PHE A 177 -11.56 -8.33 11.29
C PHE A 177 -13.00 -7.84 11.11
N LEU A 178 -13.73 -7.58 12.21
CA LEU A 178 -15.08 -7.02 12.15
C LEU A 178 -15.08 -5.63 11.51
N ALA A 179 -14.10 -4.77 11.81
CA ALA A 179 -13.96 -3.47 11.18
C ALA A 179 -13.75 -3.59 9.66
N LEU A 180 -12.91 -4.52 9.22
CA LEU A 180 -12.72 -4.82 7.79
C LEU A 180 -14.03 -5.34 7.15
N ALA A 181 -14.75 -6.24 7.82
CA ALA A 181 -16.03 -6.76 7.34
C ALA A 181 -17.09 -5.64 7.20
N VAL A 182 -17.21 -4.76 8.19
CA VAL A 182 -18.13 -3.61 8.14
C VAL A 182 -17.78 -2.69 6.96
N LEU A 183 -16.50 -2.38 6.76
CA LEU A 183 -16.09 -1.54 5.63
C LEU A 183 -16.36 -2.21 4.27
N ALA A 184 -16.17 -3.53 4.17
CA ALA A 184 -16.58 -4.26 2.97
C ALA A 184 -18.10 -4.26 2.76
N ALA A 185 -18.90 -4.41 3.81
CA ALA A 185 -20.35 -4.34 3.75
C ALA A 185 -20.82 -2.96 3.26
N LEU A 186 -20.20 -1.88 3.77
CA LEU A 186 -20.48 -0.50 3.35
C LEU A 186 -20.04 -0.23 1.90
N ALA A 187 -18.96 -0.86 1.43
CA ALA A 187 -18.50 -0.76 0.05
C ALA A 187 -19.36 -1.56 -0.94
N PHE A 188 -20.03 -2.62 -0.48
CA PHE A 188 -20.83 -3.52 -1.30
C PHE A 188 -21.91 -2.82 -2.17
N PRO A 189 -22.80 -1.96 -1.62
CA PRO A 189 -23.81 -1.29 -2.44
C PRO A 189 -23.20 -0.34 -3.47
N LEU A 190 -22.01 0.23 -3.21
CA LEU A 190 -21.32 1.10 -4.15
C LEU A 190 -20.88 0.35 -5.41
N THR A 191 -20.62 -0.96 -5.31
CA THR A 191 -20.26 -1.80 -6.47
C THR A 191 -21.39 -1.94 -7.49
N MET A 192 -22.64 -1.61 -7.13
CA MET A 192 -23.77 -1.57 -8.06
C MET A 192 -23.61 -0.48 -9.13
N ARG A 193 -22.76 0.53 -8.86
CA ARG A 193 -22.48 1.64 -9.77
C ARG A 193 -21.31 1.38 -10.71
N LEU A 194 -20.68 0.20 -10.62
CA LEU A 194 -19.56 -0.16 -11.48
C LEU A 194 -20.06 -0.61 -12.87
N PRO A 195 -19.33 -0.28 -13.95
CA PRO A 195 -19.68 -0.74 -15.29
C PRO A 195 -19.68 -2.27 -15.37
N ALA A 196 -20.65 -2.82 -16.11
CA ALA A 196 -20.58 -4.20 -16.58
C ALA A 196 -19.39 -4.38 -17.54
N ALA A 197 -18.95 -5.63 -17.73
CA ALA A 197 -17.73 -5.97 -18.47
C ALA A 197 -17.62 -5.22 -19.81
N ARG A 198 -16.46 -4.60 -20.07
CA ARG A 198 -16.13 -4.03 -21.37
C ARG A 198 -15.26 -5.04 -22.11
N CYS A 199 -15.75 -5.57 -23.21
CA CYS A 199 -14.93 -6.29 -24.18
C CYS A 199 -13.98 -5.28 -24.83
N GLY A 200 -12.71 -5.22 -24.40
CA GLY A 200 -11.74 -4.38 -25.09
C GLY A 200 -10.41 -4.21 -24.39
N ALA A 201 -9.40 -4.83 -24.99
CA ALA A 201 -7.97 -4.49 -24.93
C ALA A 201 -7.19 -4.82 -23.65
N ALA A 202 -6.73 -6.07 -23.55
CA ALA A 202 -5.43 -6.38 -22.94
C ALA A 202 -4.41 -6.66 -24.07
N ARG A 203 -3.67 -5.63 -24.49
CA ARG A 203 -2.54 -5.82 -25.42
C ARG A 203 -1.30 -6.18 -24.59
N ALA A 204 -0.97 -7.47 -24.52
CA ALA A 204 0.25 -7.94 -23.89
C ALA A 204 1.45 -7.57 -24.77
N VAL A 205 2.38 -6.77 -24.22
CA VAL A 205 3.67 -6.48 -24.85
C VAL A 205 4.55 -7.73 -24.73
N ARG A 206 4.61 -8.54 -25.80
CA ARG A 206 5.58 -9.63 -25.95
C ARG A 206 6.86 -9.13 -26.63
N GLY A 207 8.00 -9.61 -26.13
CA GLY A 207 9.22 -9.83 -26.93
C GLY A 207 10.17 -8.63 -27.15
N ARG A 208 11.16 -8.47 -26.26
CA ARG A 208 12.56 -8.07 -26.54
C ARG A 208 13.39 -8.15 -25.24
N ARG A 209 14.71 -8.31 -25.34
CA ARG A 209 15.61 -8.30 -24.17
C ARG A 209 15.42 -7.00 -23.35
N LEU A 210 15.35 -7.12 -22.02
CA LEU A 210 15.21 -5.97 -21.11
C LEU A 210 16.40 -4.99 -21.27
N PRO A 211 16.16 -3.67 -21.41
CA PRO A 211 17.22 -2.66 -21.39
C PRO A 211 17.85 -2.56 -20.00
N HIS A 212 19.11 -2.12 -19.91
CA HIS A 212 19.84 -1.88 -18.65
C HIS A 212 19.72 -3.02 -17.61
N ARG A 213 19.85 -4.29 -18.04
CA ARG A 213 19.61 -5.48 -17.19
C ARG A 213 20.26 -5.42 -15.81
N ARG A 214 21.53 -5.00 -15.72
CA ARG A 214 22.25 -4.93 -14.45
C ARG A 214 21.62 -3.92 -13.48
N ALA A 215 21.32 -2.71 -13.96
CA ALA A 215 20.68 -1.67 -13.16
C ALA A 215 19.24 -2.05 -12.77
N GLY A 216 18.48 -2.66 -13.69
CA GLY A 216 17.14 -3.12 -13.40
C GLY A 216 17.08 -4.29 -12.42
N LEU A 217 17.99 -5.27 -12.52
CA LEU A 217 18.10 -6.36 -11.55
C LEU A 217 18.54 -5.85 -10.18
N ALA A 218 19.50 -4.92 -10.15
CA ALA A 218 19.91 -4.25 -8.92
C ALA A 218 18.75 -3.47 -8.27
N LEU A 219 17.94 -2.79 -9.09
CA LEU A 219 16.73 -2.10 -8.63
C LEU A 219 15.71 -3.09 -8.07
N ALA A 220 15.39 -4.15 -8.81
CA ALA A 220 14.40 -5.14 -8.38
C ALA A 220 14.84 -5.88 -7.11
N GLY A 221 16.08 -6.37 -7.06
CA GLY A 221 16.64 -7.03 -5.88
C GLY A 221 16.74 -6.09 -4.67
N GLY A 222 17.21 -4.86 -4.90
CA GLY A 222 17.27 -3.82 -3.87
C GLY A 222 15.87 -3.45 -3.34
N MET A 223 14.88 -3.35 -4.22
CA MET A 223 13.50 -3.01 -3.84
C MET A 223 12.80 -4.16 -3.09
N ALA A 224 13.11 -5.41 -3.41
CA ALA A 224 12.67 -6.56 -2.62
C ALA A 224 13.22 -6.50 -1.19
N LEU A 225 14.54 -6.32 -1.03
CA LEU A 225 15.18 -6.23 0.29
C LEU A 225 14.72 -4.99 1.06
N TRP A 226 14.61 -3.85 0.39
CA TRP A 226 14.15 -2.59 0.94
C TRP A 226 12.69 -2.68 1.43
N SER A 227 11.82 -3.29 0.64
CA SER A 227 10.43 -3.52 1.04
C SER A 227 10.34 -4.54 2.17
N LEU A 228 11.12 -5.62 2.13
CA LEU A 228 11.15 -6.65 3.16
C LEU A 228 11.51 -6.05 4.52
N ALA A 229 12.60 -5.29 4.59
CA ALA A 229 13.11 -4.76 5.84
C ALA A 229 12.12 -3.80 6.51
N GLN A 230 11.44 -2.97 5.72
CA GLN A 230 10.46 -2.02 6.22
C GLN A 230 9.16 -2.68 6.66
N ASN A 231 8.66 -3.64 5.88
CA ASN A 231 7.47 -4.38 6.26
C ASN A 231 7.72 -5.36 7.42
N ALA A 232 8.98 -5.79 7.62
CA ALA A 232 9.40 -6.50 8.82
C ALA A 232 9.30 -5.63 10.06
N LEU A 233 9.80 -4.39 10.02
CA LEU A 233 9.62 -3.45 11.12
C LEU A 233 8.14 -3.16 11.37
N TRP A 234 7.39 -2.84 10.32
CA TRP A 234 5.95 -2.55 10.40
C TRP A 234 5.21 -3.67 11.15
N GLY A 235 5.44 -4.93 10.76
CA GLY A 235 4.80 -6.09 11.36
C GLY A 235 5.04 -6.26 12.87
N ILE A 236 6.18 -5.79 13.40
CA ILE A 236 6.51 -5.86 14.83
C ILE A 236 6.38 -4.51 15.56
N SER A 237 6.03 -3.43 14.87
CA SER A 237 5.97 -2.07 15.42
C SER A 237 5.09 -1.97 16.68
N THR A 238 3.86 -2.51 16.61
CA THR A 238 2.95 -2.52 17.78
C THR A 238 3.54 -3.30 18.96
N GLN A 239 4.25 -4.39 18.70
CA GLN A 239 4.89 -5.20 19.75
C GLN A 239 6.04 -4.44 20.42
N ILE A 240 6.87 -3.76 19.62
CA ILE A 240 7.95 -2.88 20.12
C ILE A 240 7.35 -1.77 20.99
N GLY A 241 6.31 -1.09 20.50
CA GLY A 241 5.64 -0.03 21.24
C GLY A 241 5.08 -0.49 22.60
N LEU A 242 4.41 -1.65 22.63
CA LEU A 242 3.80 -2.18 23.86
C LEU A 242 4.85 -2.68 24.86
N HIS A 243 5.78 -3.52 24.40
CA HIS A 243 6.65 -4.30 25.28
C HIS A 243 8.02 -3.65 25.55
N GLN A 244 8.52 -2.82 24.64
CA GLN A 244 9.84 -2.17 24.81
C GLN A 244 9.70 -0.69 25.18
N ALA A 245 8.82 0.05 24.49
CA ALA A 245 8.63 1.48 24.75
C ALA A 245 7.63 1.77 25.89
N GLY A 246 6.98 0.74 26.44
CA GLY A 246 6.03 0.87 27.55
C GLY A 246 4.77 1.69 27.20
N LEU A 247 4.42 1.78 25.92
CA LEU A 247 3.26 2.53 25.47
C LEU A 247 1.97 1.72 25.67
N THR A 248 0.87 2.41 25.91
CA THR A 248 -0.46 1.80 25.89
C THR A 248 -0.96 1.64 24.45
N GLU A 249 -1.87 0.69 24.21
CA GLU A 249 -2.52 0.50 22.89
C GLU A 249 -3.09 1.80 22.33
N ARG A 250 -3.66 2.65 23.20
CA ARG A 250 -4.20 3.96 22.81
C ARG A 250 -3.10 4.91 22.30
N ARG A 251 -1.95 4.95 22.96
CA ARG A 251 -0.82 5.80 22.55
C ARG A 251 -0.18 5.28 21.26
N ILE A 252 -0.06 3.97 21.10
CA ILE A 252 0.45 3.38 19.85
C ILE A 252 -0.50 3.65 18.68
N GLY A 253 -1.81 3.49 18.88
CA GLY A 253 -2.81 3.85 17.88
C GLY A 253 -2.71 5.32 17.47
N LEU A 254 -2.47 6.23 18.42
CA LEU A 254 -2.22 7.64 18.11
C LEU A 254 -0.94 7.83 17.30
N VAL A 255 0.17 7.20 17.69
CA VAL A 255 1.45 7.27 16.96
C VAL A 255 1.27 6.79 15.53
N LEU A 256 0.64 5.63 15.31
CA LEU A 256 0.40 5.09 13.96
C LEU A 256 -0.53 5.98 13.14
N ALA A 257 -1.58 6.55 13.75
CA ALA A 257 -2.46 7.49 13.06
C ALA A 257 -1.71 8.78 12.63
N VAL A 258 -0.88 9.33 13.51
CA VAL A 258 -0.02 10.49 13.19
C VAL A 258 1.02 10.12 12.13
N ALA A 259 1.60 8.92 12.20
CA ALA A 259 2.57 8.44 11.24
C ALA A 259 1.96 8.31 9.84
N LEU A 260 0.73 7.82 9.71
CA LEU A 260 0.00 7.79 8.44
C LEU A 260 -0.25 9.20 7.87
N ALA A 261 -0.54 10.18 8.72
CA ALA A 261 -0.64 11.58 8.30
C ALA A 261 0.73 12.10 7.80
N GLY A 262 1.82 11.74 8.48
CA GLY A 262 3.19 11.98 8.04
C GLY A 262 3.49 11.38 6.67
N GLY A 263 2.99 10.17 6.39
CA GLY A 263 3.14 9.54 5.08
C GLY A 263 2.45 10.28 3.94
N LEU A 264 1.27 10.87 4.20
CA LEU A 264 0.62 11.74 3.22
C LEU A 264 1.47 12.99 2.92
N LEU A 265 2.07 13.60 3.94
CA LEU A 265 3.01 14.72 3.75
C LEU A 265 4.24 14.28 2.94
N GLY A 266 4.74 13.06 3.16
CA GLY A 266 5.82 12.46 2.38
C GLY A 266 5.51 12.35 0.89
N VAL A 267 4.30 11.92 0.54
CA VAL A 267 3.84 11.87 -0.87
C VAL A 267 3.78 13.27 -1.48
N LEU A 268 3.24 14.25 -0.76
CA LEU A 268 3.17 15.64 -1.22
C LEU A 268 4.57 16.25 -1.40
N ALA A 269 5.48 15.98 -0.47
CA ALA A 269 6.87 16.39 -0.55
C ALA A 269 7.55 15.79 -1.79
N ALA A 270 7.35 14.51 -2.09
CA ALA A 270 7.90 13.89 -3.30
C ALA A 270 7.45 14.61 -4.59
N GLY A 271 6.17 14.97 -4.67
CA GLY A 271 5.63 15.75 -5.78
C GLY A 271 6.22 17.16 -5.87
N ALA A 272 6.42 17.85 -4.74
CA ALA A 272 6.97 19.19 -4.68
C ALA A 272 8.49 19.25 -4.98
N LEU A 273 9.25 18.25 -4.50
CA LEU A 273 10.68 18.13 -4.79
C LEU A 273 10.91 17.78 -6.26
N GLY A 274 10.05 16.97 -6.88
CA GLY A 274 10.15 16.59 -8.29
C GLY A 274 11.55 16.08 -8.65
N ASP A 275 12.10 16.53 -9.78
CA ASP A 275 13.45 16.16 -10.23
C ASP A 275 14.56 17.13 -9.72
N ARG A 276 14.25 18.07 -8.82
CA ARG A 276 15.16 19.18 -8.42
C ARG A 276 16.52 18.71 -7.89
N PHE A 277 16.58 17.54 -7.25
CA PHE A 277 17.79 16.99 -6.65
C PHE A 277 18.35 15.77 -7.41
N GLY A 278 17.83 15.50 -8.60
CA GLY A 278 18.02 14.22 -9.28
C GLY A 278 17.42 13.04 -8.48
N ARG A 279 17.58 11.82 -8.99
CA ARG A 279 16.97 10.62 -8.37
C ARG A 279 17.90 9.90 -7.40
N ALA A 280 19.21 9.99 -7.61
CA ALA A 280 20.19 9.27 -6.81
C ALA A 280 20.26 9.76 -5.36
N LEU A 281 20.15 11.08 -5.13
CA LEU A 281 20.22 11.65 -3.79
C LEU A 281 18.99 11.27 -2.94
N PRO A 282 17.73 11.48 -3.39
CA PRO A 282 16.56 11.06 -2.62
C PRO A 282 16.50 9.55 -2.38
N VAL A 283 16.94 8.73 -3.34
CA VAL A 283 16.97 7.27 -3.17
C VAL A 283 18.03 6.86 -2.15
N GLY A 284 19.28 7.31 -2.29
CA GLY A 284 20.36 6.89 -1.42
C GLY A 284 20.26 7.47 0.00
N ALA A 285 20.22 8.79 0.10
CA ALA A 285 20.13 9.48 1.39
C ALA A 285 18.80 9.19 2.10
N GLY A 286 17.70 9.15 1.35
CA GLY A 286 16.40 8.79 1.91
C GLY A 286 16.37 7.35 2.43
N THR A 287 16.96 6.39 1.71
CA THR A 287 17.07 5.00 2.20
C THR A 287 17.96 4.90 3.43
N ALA A 288 19.07 5.65 3.49
CA ALA A 288 19.93 5.69 4.67
C ALA A 288 19.21 6.32 5.88
N ALA A 289 18.44 7.38 5.66
CA ALA A 289 17.62 7.99 6.71
C ALA A 289 16.52 7.03 7.20
N ILE A 290 15.86 6.29 6.30
CA ILE A 290 14.92 5.21 6.65
C ILE A 290 15.63 4.15 7.50
N ALA A 291 16.85 3.73 7.11
CA ALA A 291 17.62 2.74 7.87
C ALA A 291 17.89 3.20 9.31
N LEU A 292 18.24 4.47 9.49
CA LEU A 292 18.42 5.07 10.81
C LEU A 292 17.10 5.10 11.60
N CYS A 293 15.99 5.51 10.98
CA CYS A 293 14.68 5.49 11.63
C CYS A 293 14.31 4.08 12.10
N VAL A 294 14.54 3.07 11.24
CA VAL A 294 14.26 1.67 11.54
C VAL A 294 15.09 1.18 12.72
N ALA A 295 16.39 1.47 12.72
CA ALA A 295 17.28 1.10 13.81
C ALA A 295 16.89 1.78 15.13
N LEU A 296 16.57 3.08 15.08
CA LEU A 296 16.14 3.86 16.24
C LEU A 296 14.82 3.34 16.80
N THR A 297 13.80 3.13 15.97
CA THR A 297 12.50 2.62 16.40
C THR A 297 12.62 1.24 17.04
N ALA A 298 13.33 0.32 16.39
CA ALA A 298 13.45 -1.06 16.88
C ALA A 298 14.26 -1.20 18.17
N ALA A 299 15.25 -0.34 18.39
CA ALA A 299 16.06 -0.30 19.61
C ALA A 299 15.46 0.61 20.71
N SER A 300 14.40 1.37 20.40
CA SER A 300 13.88 2.37 21.32
C SER A 300 13.22 1.75 22.56
N ARG A 301 13.66 2.25 23.73
CA ARG A 301 12.97 2.07 25.02
C ARG A 301 12.19 3.31 25.45
N SER A 302 12.37 4.41 24.73
CA SER A 302 11.69 5.69 24.97
C SER A 302 10.48 5.82 24.05
N ALA A 303 9.34 6.16 24.64
CA ALA A 303 8.11 6.51 23.92
C ALA A 303 8.32 7.57 22.82
N ALA A 304 9.14 8.60 23.10
CA ALA A 304 9.39 9.68 22.16
C ALA A 304 10.27 9.22 20.99
N ALA A 305 11.28 8.39 21.25
CA ALA A 305 12.15 7.84 20.21
C ALA A 305 11.38 6.88 19.28
N PHE A 306 10.52 6.03 19.85
CA PHE A 306 9.62 5.17 19.09
C PHE A 306 8.69 5.99 18.19
N ALA A 307 7.99 6.98 18.76
CA ALA A 307 7.03 7.81 18.04
C ALA A 307 7.70 8.63 16.93
N GLY A 308 8.83 9.27 17.23
CA GLY A 308 9.58 10.06 16.26
C GLY A 308 10.10 9.21 15.10
N GLY A 309 10.64 8.03 15.40
CA GLY A 309 11.12 7.10 14.39
C GLY A 309 10.02 6.56 13.48
N GLU A 310 8.86 6.18 14.04
CA GLU A 310 7.69 5.73 13.27
C GLU A 310 7.11 6.81 12.35
N VAL A 311 6.98 8.04 12.86
CA VAL A 311 6.44 9.16 12.08
C VAL A 311 7.40 9.56 10.97
N LEU A 312 8.71 9.65 11.27
CA LEU A 312 9.71 10.00 10.28
C LEU A 312 9.86 8.91 9.21
N TRP A 313 9.85 7.63 9.63
CA TRP A 313 9.85 6.49 8.71
C TRP A 313 8.65 6.54 7.76
N ASN A 314 7.43 6.74 8.28
CA ASN A 314 6.23 6.84 7.44
C ASN A 314 6.27 8.03 6.49
N GLY A 315 6.90 9.14 6.85
CA GLY A 315 7.09 10.28 5.95
C GLY A 315 8.11 10.02 4.83
N LEU A 316 9.22 9.35 5.15
CA LEU A 316 10.30 9.08 4.19
C LEU A 316 9.98 7.92 3.24
N TYR A 317 9.29 6.88 3.74
CA TYR A 317 8.93 5.68 2.96
C TYR A 317 8.26 6.00 1.61
N PRO A 318 7.12 6.71 1.56
CA PRO A 318 6.41 6.97 0.31
C PRO A 318 7.16 7.95 -0.60
N LEU A 319 7.98 8.83 -0.01
CA LEU A 319 8.85 9.72 -0.77
C LEU A 319 9.89 8.91 -1.54
N VAL A 320 10.66 8.06 -0.87
CA VAL A 320 11.68 7.22 -1.49
C VAL A 320 11.06 6.25 -2.49
N LEU A 321 9.92 5.64 -2.14
CA LEU A 321 9.19 4.73 -3.03
C LEU A 321 8.83 5.41 -4.37
N SER A 322 8.38 6.67 -4.32
CA SER A 322 8.03 7.44 -5.51
C SER A 322 9.23 7.64 -6.44
N TYR A 323 10.42 7.94 -5.89
CA TYR A 323 11.67 8.03 -6.67
C TYR A 323 12.15 6.68 -7.21
N LEU A 324 11.97 5.58 -6.46
CA LEU A 324 12.29 4.23 -6.91
C LEU A 324 11.42 3.80 -8.10
N LEU A 325 10.11 4.06 -8.03
CA LEU A 325 9.19 3.81 -9.13
C LEU A 325 9.50 4.69 -10.35
N GLY A 326 9.84 5.97 -10.14
CA GLY A 326 10.32 6.86 -11.20
C GLY A 326 11.62 6.38 -11.85
N THR A 327 12.54 5.81 -11.06
CA THR A 327 13.77 5.19 -11.56
C THR A 327 13.46 3.96 -12.42
N ALA A 328 12.54 3.10 -11.98
CA ALA A 328 12.10 1.94 -12.75
C ALA A 328 11.51 2.34 -14.11
N ALA A 329 10.66 3.37 -14.12
CA ALA A 329 10.04 3.89 -15.33
C ALA A 329 11.07 4.48 -16.32
N ALA A 330 12.16 5.07 -15.81
CA ALA A 330 13.20 5.66 -16.64
C ALA A 330 14.20 4.65 -17.22
N LEU A 331 14.36 3.48 -16.57
CA LEU A 331 15.19 2.39 -17.09
C LEU A 331 14.54 1.68 -18.28
N ASP A 332 13.20 1.67 -18.35
CA ASP A 332 12.46 1.10 -19.46
C ASP A 332 11.16 1.89 -19.73
N PRO A 333 11.10 2.66 -20.83
CA PRO A 333 9.89 3.36 -21.26
C PRO A 333 8.71 2.43 -21.54
N ALA A 334 8.96 1.14 -21.81
CA ALA A 334 7.91 0.13 -21.95
C ALA A 334 7.34 -0.34 -20.59
N GLY A 335 7.87 0.16 -19.47
CA GLY A 335 7.35 -0.08 -18.11
C GLY A 335 7.65 -1.46 -17.53
N ARG A 336 8.46 -2.31 -18.18
CA ARG A 336 8.70 -3.69 -17.71
C ARG A 336 9.47 -3.71 -16.40
N TRP A 337 10.42 -2.78 -16.21
CA TRP A 337 11.12 -2.61 -14.93
C TRP A 337 10.19 -2.10 -13.83
N THR A 338 9.23 -1.23 -14.13
CA THR A 338 8.21 -0.79 -13.16
C THR A 338 7.36 -1.97 -12.67
N VAL A 339 6.98 -2.88 -13.57
CA VAL A 339 6.24 -4.10 -13.21
C VAL A 339 7.09 -5.04 -12.35
N LEU A 340 8.33 -5.30 -12.74
CA LEU A 340 9.24 -6.18 -11.98
C LEU A 340 9.59 -5.61 -10.61
N ALA A 341 9.86 -4.31 -10.53
CA ALA A 341 10.15 -3.60 -9.29
C ALA A 341 8.92 -3.59 -8.36
N GLY A 342 7.72 -3.38 -8.91
CA GLY A 342 6.46 -3.52 -8.18
C GLY A 342 6.27 -4.93 -7.63
N ALA A 343 6.49 -5.98 -8.45
CA ALA A 343 6.40 -7.37 -8.00
C ALA A 343 7.41 -7.69 -6.90
N ALA A 344 8.66 -7.24 -7.04
CA ALA A 344 9.70 -7.36 -6.02
C ALA A 344 9.31 -6.66 -4.71
N CYS A 345 8.76 -5.45 -4.79
CA CYS A 345 8.23 -4.72 -3.64
C CYS A 345 7.12 -5.51 -2.94
N THR A 346 6.20 -6.12 -3.70
CA THR A 346 5.13 -6.95 -3.15
C THR A 346 5.67 -8.20 -2.44
N LEU A 347 6.72 -8.84 -2.95
CA LEU A 347 7.37 -9.96 -2.27
C LEU A 347 7.90 -9.54 -0.88
N GLY A 348 8.55 -8.38 -0.81
CA GLY A 348 9.01 -7.81 0.46
C GLY A 348 7.86 -7.46 1.41
N LEU A 349 6.76 -6.89 0.88
CA LEU A 349 5.55 -6.58 1.65
C LEU A 349 4.96 -7.81 2.33
N VAL A 350 4.90 -8.91 1.58
CA VAL A 350 4.29 -10.16 2.06
C VAL A 350 5.22 -10.90 3.03
N GLY A 351 6.51 -11.01 2.71
CA GLY A 351 7.48 -11.71 3.56
C GLY A 351 7.91 -10.92 4.80
N GLY A 352 7.66 -9.61 4.82
CA GLY A 352 8.11 -8.69 5.85
C GLY A 352 7.64 -9.10 7.25
N PRO A 353 6.32 -9.14 7.52
CA PRO A 353 5.82 -9.40 8.88
C PRO A 353 6.31 -10.72 9.46
N LEU A 354 6.39 -11.79 8.67
CA LEU A 354 6.96 -13.07 9.10
C LEU A 354 8.45 -12.94 9.44
N THR A 355 9.22 -12.27 8.60
CA THR A 355 10.66 -12.04 8.82
C THR A 355 10.88 -11.23 10.10
N GLY A 356 10.11 -10.16 10.31
CA GLY A 356 10.15 -9.35 11.53
C GLY A 356 9.83 -10.17 12.78
N ALA A 357 8.75 -10.96 12.75
CA ALA A 357 8.37 -11.82 13.86
C ALA A 357 9.43 -12.87 14.20
N LEU A 358 10.02 -13.52 13.18
CA LEU A 358 11.08 -14.52 13.35
C LEU A 358 12.36 -13.92 13.93
N LEU A 359 12.80 -12.77 13.41
CA LEU A 359 14.00 -12.11 13.91
C LEU A 359 13.79 -11.63 15.35
N ALA A 360 12.64 -11.01 15.64
CA ALA A 360 12.31 -10.54 16.98
C ALA A 360 12.28 -11.69 18.01
N ALA A 361 11.77 -12.86 17.62
CA ALA A 361 11.73 -14.04 18.48
C ALA A 361 13.12 -14.61 18.81
N ARG A 362 14.12 -14.43 17.93
CA ARG A 362 15.45 -15.03 18.09
C ARG A 362 16.47 -14.11 18.74
N VAL A 363 16.47 -12.81 18.39
CA VAL A 363 17.55 -11.89 18.77
C VAL A 363 17.07 -10.63 19.48
N GLY A 364 15.75 -10.43 19.66
CA GLY A 364 15.19 -9.27 20.35
C GLY A 364 15.20 -7.96 19.54
N GLY A 365 14.64 -6.88 20.09
CA GLY A 365 14.33 -5.65 19.35
C GLY A 365 15.52 -4.88 18.79
N ALA A 366 16.54 -4.57 19.60
CA ALA A 366 17.69 -3.79 19.16
C ALA A 366 18.53 -4.50 18.07
N PRO A 367 18.85 -5.81 18.19
CA PRO A 367 19.53 -6.53 17.12
C PRO A 367 18.71 -6.64 15.84
N VAL A 368 17.37 -6.78 15.93
CA VAL A 368 16.49 -6.70 14.75
C VAL A 368 16.66 -5.34 14.07
N GLY A 369 16.63 -4.24 14.83
CA GLY A 369 16.83 -2.90 14.30
C GLY A 369 18.14 -2.74 13.54
N ALA A 370 19.23 -3.23 14.12
CA ALA A 370 20.54 -3.19 13.48
C ALA A 370 20.60 -4.04 12.20
N LEU A 371 20.02 -5.25 12.21
CA LEU A 371 19.96 -6.12 11.03
C LEU A 371 19.11 -5.52 9.90
N LEU A 372 17.93 -5.00 10.22
CA LEU A 372 17.04 -4.37 9.24
C LEU A 372 17.63 -3.06 8.70
N GLY A 373 18.22 -2.24 9.58
CA GLY A 373 18.94 -1.02 9.19
C GLY A 373 20.15 -1.34 8.30
N GLY A 374 20.96 -2.34 8.66
CA GLY A 374 22.07 -2.82 7.86
C GLY A 374 21.62 -3.31 6.48
N ALA A 375 20.55 -4.10 6.41
CA ALA A 375 19.95 -4.54 5.14
C ALA A 375 19.50 -3.37 4.26
N LEU A 376 18.94 -2.31 4.85
CA LEU A 376 18.56 -1.10 4.13
C LEU A 376 19.76 -0.30 3.63
N LEU A 377 20.82 -0.18 4.42
CA LEU A 377 22.08 0.46 3.98
C LEU A 377 22.74 -0.34 2.85
N LEU A 378 22.73 -1.67 2.94
CA LEU A 378 23.19 -2.56 1.87
C LEU A 378 22.34 -2.39 0.60
N ALA A 379 21.02 -2.24 0.73
CA ALA A 379 20.13 -1.96 -0.40
C ALA A 379 20.32 -0.55 -0.98
N ALA A 380 20.70 0.44 -0.16
CA ALA A 380 20.87 1.82 -0.60
C ALA A 380 21.90 1.95 -1.73
N VAL A 381 22.99 1.17 -1.68
CA VAL A 381 24.06 1.21 -2.69
C VAL A 381 23.56 0.79 -4.09
N PRO A 382 23.04 -0.43 -4.33
CA PRO A 382 22.54 -0.84 -5.64
C PRO A 382 21.36 0.02 -6.11
N LEU A 383 20.49 0.47 -5.21
CA LEU A 383 19.38 1.37 -5.55
C LEU A 383 19.88 2.73 -6.04
N THR A 384 20.88 3.31 -5.37
CA THR A 384 21.49 4.58 -5.76
C THR A 384 22.23 4.46 -7.07
N LEU A 385 22.97 3.36 -7.29
CA LEU A 385 23.65 3.09 -8.55
C LEU A 385 22.65 2.92 -9.71
N ALA A 386 21.53 2.23 -9.48
CA ALA A 386 20.45 2.13 -10.46
C ALA A 386 19.82 3.49 -10.75
N ALA A 387 19.65 4.34 -9.74
CA ALA A 387 19.13 5.70 -9.89
C ALA A 387 20.09 6.67 -10.60
N ARG A 388 21.39 6.35 -10.66
CA ARG A 388 22.39 7.08 -11.46
C ARG A 388 22.46 6.62 -12.92
N ALA A 389 21.84 5.49 -13.26
CA ALA A 389 21.83 5.02 -14.64
C ALA A 389 21.15 6.04 -15.55
N ARG A 390 21.74 6.30 -16.73
CA ARG A 390 21.18 7.26 -17.68
C ARG A 390 19.77 6.83 -18.11
N PRO A 391 18.78 7.72 -18.07
CA PRO A 391 17.43 7.40 -18.51
C PRO A 391 17.44 7.07 -20.01
N VAL A 392 16.63 6.09 -20.41
CA VAL A 392 16.40 5.83 -21.84
C VAL A 392 15.50 6.96 -22.34
N ILE A 393 16.09 7.93 -23.06
CA ILE A 393 15.32 8.98 -23.71
C ILE A 393 14.50 8.30 -24.81
N PRO A 394 13.16 8.36 -24.78
CA PRO A 394 12.38 7.90 -25.91
C PRO A 394 12.81 8.72 -27.11
N ALA A 395 13.20 8.06 -28.21
CA ALA A 395 13.46 8.72 -29.48
C ALA A 395 12.19 9.50 -29.85
N GLN A 396 12.13 10.79 -29.50
CA GLN A 396 11.06 11.65 -29.94
C GLN A 396 11.13 11.70 -31.45
N ARG A 397 9.98 11.41 -32.06
CA ARG A 397 9.70 11.57 -33.48
C ARG A 397 10.19 12.97 -33.89
N ARG A 398 11.32 13.02 -34.59
CA ARG A 398 11.62 14.11 -35.52
C ARG A 398 10.60 13.95 -36.64
N GLY A 399 9.58 14.79 -36.60
CA GLY A 399 8.55 14.92 -37.63
C GLY A 399 8.08 16.34 -37.62
#